data_AF-A0A9C9G8U2-F1
#
_entry.id   AF-A0A9C9G8U2-F1
#
_cell.length_a   1.000
_cell.length_b   1.000
_cell.length_c   1.000
_cell.angle_alpha   90.00
_cell.angle_beta   90.00
_cell.angle_gamma   90.00
#
_symmetry.space_group_name_H-M   'P 1'
#
loop_
_entity.id
_entity.type
_entity.pdbx_description
1 polymer ?
#
loop_
_entity_poly.entity_id
_entity_poly.type
_entity_poly.pdbx_seq_one_letter_code
_entity_poly.pdbx_strand_id
1 'polypeptide(L)'
;MLTDFFSLPVGLVLETMLFFLLYRLSPLNGVQAALVALLLTLAIFLPYSLLHWSSIDVFVLHITVFSVAAYLAGVVMRGGKDVRRRFHWAPALIVLFFVVIIVVDSVFVTMSVRGLPDSLQEAILPAPRSEHRISTIFPGVVPDNNYQKESRFNAYISQREDQKARAWKIRKGWLQGTPVVGQEAVFQVQLQDRQSRPLTGLTMKGRFLRPANSRLDVDFSMNEVSPGIYRVAIALSVAGVWNLQLNALDGEIQMYEIKASTTIADK
;
A
#
# COMPACT_ATOMS: atom_id res chain seq x y z
N MET A 1 17.04 5.11 0.89
CA MET A 1 16.75 3.94 0.01
C MET A 1 18.01 3.24 -0.48
N LEU A 2 18.89 3.86 -1.29
CA LEU A 2 20.15 3.20 -1.70
C LEU A 2 21.17 3.05 -0.55
N THR A 3 21.13 3.93 0.44
CA THR A 3 21.99 3.88 1.63
C THR A 3 21.68 2.70 2.55
N ASP A 4 20.41 2.29 2.63
CA ASP A 4 19.94 1.24 3.53
C ASP A 4 20.22 -0.18 2.99
N PHE A 5 20.33 -0.33 1.66
CA PHE A 5 20.58 -1.63 1.05
C PHE A 5 22.00 -2.15 1.37
N PHE A 6 22.97 -1.25 1.47
CA PHE A 6 24.36 -1.60 1.76
C PHE A 6 24.69 -1.57 3.26
N SER A 7 23.85 -0.98 4.12
CA SER A 7 24.16 -0.84 5.55
C SER A 7 24.18 -2.19 6.28
N LEU A 8 23.28 -3.09 5.92
CA LEU A 8 23.17 -4.41 6.55
C LEU A 8 24.37 -5.31 6.27
N PRO A 9 24.77 -5.58 5.00
CA PRO A 9 25.94 -6.42 4.73
C PRO A 9 27.24 -5.79 5.27
N VAL A 10 27.37 -4.46 5.20
CA VAL A 10 28.54 -3.77 5.77
C VAL A 10 28.56 -3.90 7.30
N GLY A 11 27.42 -3.68 7.97
CA GLY A 11 27.31 -3.84 9.42
C GLY A 11 27.62 -5.25 9.88
N LEU A 12 27.16 -6.27 9.14
CA LEU A 12 27.42 -7.68 9.44
C LEU A 12 28.93 -8.01 9.33
N VAL A 13 29.59 -7.50 8.29
CA VAL A 13 31.05 -7.67 8.12
C VAL A 13 31.80 -6.99 9.26
N LEU A 14 31.41 -5.76 9.62
CA LEU A 14 32.04 -5.01 10.72
C LEU A 14 31.86 -5.70 12.07
N GLU A 15 30.66 -6.19 12.38
CA GLU A 15 30.39 -6.96 13.60
C GLU A 15 31.24 -8.25 13.64
N THR A 16 31.33 -8.97 12.52
CA THR A 16 32.13 -10.18 12.41
C THR A 16 33.63 -9.87 12.61
N MET A 17 34.14 -8.79 12.00
CA MET A 17 35.52 -8.35 12.20
C MET A 17 35.77 -7.94 13.65
N LEU A 18 34.83 -7.21 14.28
CA LEU A 18 34.90 -6.83 15.69
C LEU A 18 34.94 -8.05 16.59
N PHE A 19 34.12 -9.06 16.32
CA PHE A 19 34.16 -10.35 17.03
C PHE A 19 35.54 -11.01 16.94
N PHE A 20 36.09 -11.17 15.73
CA PHE A 20 37.41 -11.79 15.55
C PHE A 20 38.53 -10.97 16.21
N LEU A 21 38.44 -9.65 16.17
CA LEU A 21 39.38 -8.76 16.84
C LEU A 21 39.34 -8.92 18.36
N LEU A 22 38.14 -8.95 18.95
CA LEU A 22 37.93 -9.19 20.39
C LEU A 22 38.41 -10.58 20.80
N TYR A 23 38.09 -11.60 20.01
CA TYR A 23 38.50 -12.98 20.26
C TYR A 23 40.02 -13.17 20.16
N ARG A 24 40.70 -12.46 19.27
CA ARG A 24 42.15 -12.56 19.08
C ARG A 24 42.94 -11.75 20.11
N LEU A 25 42.46 -10.56 20.46
CA LEU A 25 43.20 -9.62 21.33
C LEU A 25 42.84 -9.75 22.80
N SER A 26 41.67 -10.28 23.14
CA SER A 26 41.19 -10.35 24.52
C SER A 26 41.20 -11.79 25.04
N PRO A 27 41.31 -12.01 26.37
CA PRO A 27 41.22 -13.33 26.99
C PRO A 27 39.78 -13.87 27.04
N LEU A 28 38.87 -13.34 26.21
CA LEU A 28 37.44 -13.64 26.28
C LEU A 28 37.14 -15.00 25.64
N ASN A 29 36.26 -15.76 26.27
CA ASN A 29 35.72 -16.97 25.65
C ASN A 29 34.91 -16.61 24.40
N GLY A 30 34.82 -17.51 23.41
CA GLY A 30 34.10 -17.24 22.15
C GLY A 30 32.68 -16.69 22.34
N VAL A 31 31.95 -17.20 23.33
CA VAL A 31 30.60 -16.70 23.68
C VAL A 31 30.65 -15.28 24.27
N GLN A 32 31.65 -14.98 25.10
CA GLN A 32 31.82 -13.66 25.70
C GLN A 32 32.25 -12.62 24.66
N ALA A 33 33.18 -12.98 23.77
CA ALA A 33 33.61 -12.12 22.68
C ALA A 33 32.45 -11.80 21.73
N ALA A 34 31.61 -12.78 21.41
CA ALA A 34 30.39 -12.59 20.62
C ALA A 34 29.37 -11.69 21.31
N LEU A 35 29.13 -11.91 22.61
CA LEU A 35 28.20 -11.08 23.39
C LEU A 35 28.67 -9.62 23.43
N VAL A 36 29.96 -9.38 23.67
CA VAL A 36 30.53 -8.03 23.71
C VAL A 36 30.48 -7.38 22.32
N ALA A 37 30.77 -8.13 21.24
CA ALA A 37 30.65 -7.62 19.88
C ALA A 37 29.21 -7.19 19.55
N LEU A 38 28.22 -8.01 19.90
CA LEU A 38 26.80 -7.69 19.71
C LEU A 38 26.39 -6.44 20.50
N LEU A 39 26.74 -6.38 21.79
CA LEU A 39 26.39 -5.24 22.64
C LEU A 39 27.00 -3.93 22.15
N LEU A 40 28.26 -3.96 21.70
CA LEU A 40 28.91 -2.79 21.11
C LEU A 40 28.25 -2.38 19.79
N THR A 41 27.90 -3.35 18.95
CA THR A 41 27.22 -3.10 17.67
C THR A 41 25.85 -2.47 17.92
N LEU A 42 25.06 -2.99 18.86
CA LEU A 42 23.77 -2.42 19.24
C LEU A 42 23.91 -1.04 19.90
N ALA A 43 24.92 -0.84 20.76
CA ALA A 43 25.18 0.45 21.40
C ALA A 43 25.49 1.57 20.40
N ILE A 44 26.08 1.23 19.25
CA ILE A 44 26.35 2.19 18.16
C ILE A 44 25.14 2.30 17.23
N PHE A 45 24.54 1.17 16.86
CA PHE A 45 23.44 1.11 15.90
C PHE A 45 22.16 1.77 16.43
N LEU A 46 21.79 1.53 17.69
CA LEU A 46 20.57 2.07 18.29
C LEU A 46 20.51 3.61 18.24
N PRO A 47 21.50 4.37 18.75
CA PRO A 47 21.47 5.83 18.67
C PRO A 47 21.55 6.34 17.24
N TYR A 48 22.34 5.69 16.37
CA TYR A 48 22.40 6.05 14.96
C TYR A 48 21.03 5.90 14.28
N SER A 49 20.34 4.78 14.52
CA SER A 49 19.02 4.49 13.96
C SER A 49 17.92 5.38 14.52
N LEU A 50 18.05 5.88 15.76
CA LEU A 50 17.12 6.87 16.32
C LEU A 50 17.29 8.25 15.67
N LEU A 51 18.52 8.62 15.32
CA LEU A 51 18.81 9.88 14.62
C LEU A 51 18.48 9.82 13.12
N HIS A 52 18.66 8.66 12.49
CA HIS A 52 18.43 8.43 11.06
C HIS A 52 17.37 7.34 10.86
N TRP A 53 16.13 7.68 11.19
CA TRP A 53 15.01 6.74 11.13
C TRP A 53 14.71 6.29 9.69
N SER A 54 14.91 5.00 9.39
CA SER A 54 14.61 4.43 8.07
C SER A 54 13.20 3.82 8.01
N SER A 55 12.93 2.79 8.81
CA SER A 55 11.60 2.19 9.06
C SER A 55 11.71 1.12 10.16
N ILE A 56 10.58 0.74 10.78
CA ILE A 56 10.56 -0.29 11.84
C ILE A 56 11.04 -1.64 11.32
N ASP A 57 10.64 -2.04 10.10
CA ASP A 57 11.00 -3.34 9.55
C ASP A 57 12.52 -3.45 9.31
N VAL A 58 13.13 -2.39 8.78
CA VAL A 58 14.59 -2.33 8.58
C VAL A 58 15.32 -2.35 9.91
N PHE A 59 14.81 -1.66 10.93
CA PHE A 59 15.37 -1.67 12.28
C PHE A 59 15.36 -3.07 12.91
N VAL A 60 14.21 -3.75 12.85
CA VAL A 60 14.05 -5.11 13.37
C VAL A 60 14.97 -6.09 12.63
N LEU A 61 15.09 -5.95 11.31
CA LEU A 61 15.97 -6.79 10.50
C LEU A 61 17.43 -6.68 10.94
N HIS A 62 17.96 -5.48 11.18
CA HIS A 62 19.34 -5.29 11.63
C HIS A 62 19.59 -5.94 12.99
N ILE A 63 18.71 -5.69 13.97
CA ILE A 63 18.83 -6.29 15.30
C ILE A 63 18.79 -7.82 15.22
N THR A 64 17.89 -8.36 14.41
CA THR A 64 17.73 -9.81 14.24
C THR A 64 18.98 -10.41 13.60
N VAL A 65 19.46 -9.84 12.50
CA VAL A 65 20.65 -10.34 11.79
C VAL A 65 21.89 -10.27 12.65
N PHE A 66 22.14 -9.14 13.33
CA PHE A 66 23.31 -8.99 14.23
C PHE A 66 23.24 -9.98 15.40
N SER A 67 22.06 -10.13 16.00
CA SER A 67 21.86 -11.09 17.10
C SER A 67 22.12 -12.54 16.66
N VAL A 68 21.64 -12.94 15.49
CA VAL A 68 21.88 -14.28 14.94
C VAL A 68 23.35 -14.47 14.57
N ALA A 69 23.99 -13.47 13.96
CA ALA A 69 25.39 -13.53 13.57
C ALA A 69 26.31 -13.68 14.79
N ALA A 70 26.13 -12.86 15.82
CA ALA A 70 26.87 -12.97 17.07
C ALA A 70 26.62 -14.32 17.77
N TYR A 71 25.36 -14.80 17.82
CA TYR A 71 25.04 -16.10 18.37
C TYR A 71 25.78 -17.24 17.65
N LEU A 72 25.75 -17.25 16.32
CA LEU A 72 26.45 -18.25 15.51
C LEU A 72 27.96 -18.17 15.72
N ALA A 73 28.56 -16.98 15.72
CA ALA A 73 29.98 -16.78 15.96
C ALA A 73 30.42 -17.32 17.34
N GLY A 74 29.64 -17.04 18.38
CA GLY A 74 29.90 -17.52 19.73
C GLY A 74 29.77 -19.03 19.89
N VAL A 75 28.83 -19.67 19.18
CA VAL A 75 28.65 -21.13 19.18
C VAL A 75 29.77 -21.82 18.39
N VAL A 76 30.13 -21.32 17.20
CA VAL A 76 31.18 -21.91 16.37
C VAL A 76 32.53 -21.91 17.08
N MET A 77 32.90 -20.81 17.73
CA MET A 77 34.18 -20.70 18.46
C MET A 77 34.20 -21.43 19.81
N ARG A 78 33.05 -21.92 20.28
CA ARG A 78 32.97 -22.83 21.42
C ARG A 78 33.31 -24.28 21.04
N GLY A 79 33.32 -24.59 19.73
CA GLY A 79 33.51 -25.92 19.16
C GLY A 79 34.96 -26.42 19.12
N GLY A 80 35.62 -26.51 20.27
CA GLY A 80 36.86 -27.27 20.43
C GLY A 80 36.63 -28.54 21.26
N LYS A 81 36.60 -29.69 20.58
CA LYS A 81 36.67 -31.10 21.08
C LYS A 81 35.39 -31.95 21.21
N ASP A 82 34.17 -31.41 21.10
CA ASP A 82 32.93 -32.22 21.26
C ASP A 82 31.89 -32.11 20.11
N VAL A 83 32.35 -31.95 18.87
CA VAL A 83 31.47 -31.81 17.67
C VAL A 83 30.70 -33.10 17.34
N ARG A 84 30.92 -34.21 18.05
CA ARG A 84 30.31 -35.52 17.73
C ARG A 84 29.01 -35.84 18.48
N ARG A 85 28.43 -34.94 19.30
CA ARG A 85 27.12 -35.20 19.91
C ARG A 85 26.13 -34.04 19.81
N ARG A 86 25.09 -34.32 19.02
CA ARG A 86 23.77 -33.68 18.91
C ARG A 86 23.74 -32.39 18.10
N PHE A 87 23.50 -32.57 16.81
CA PHE A 87 22.71 -31.62 16.02
C PHE A 87 21.52 -31.15 16.86
N HIS A 88 21.47 -29.86 17.19
CA HIS A 88 20.44 -29.30 18.05
C HIS A 88 19.11 -29.34 17.29
N TRP A 89 18.24 -30.29 17.64
CA TRP A 89 16.92 -30.49 17.05
C TRP A 89 16.00 -29.25 17.19
N ALA A 90 16.24 -28.42 18.20
CA ALA A 90 15.47 -27.20 18.45
C ALA A 90 15.61 -26.13 17.35
N PRO A 91 16.82 -25.71 16.93
CA PRO A 91 17.01 -24.87 15.74
C PRO A 91 16.35 -25.42 14.45
N ALA A 92 16.45 -26.72 14.20
CA ALA A 92 15.85 -27.33 13.01
C ALA A 92 14.30 -27.26 13.03
N LEU A 93 13.69 -27.42 14.21
CA LEU A 93 12.25 -27.29 14.39
C LEU A 93 11.78 -25.85 14.13
N ILE A 94 12.55 -24.85 14.59
CA ILE A 94 12.25 -23.43 14.36
C ILE A 94 12.32 -23.11 12.86
N VAL A 95 13.37 -23.57 12.17
CA VAL A 95 13.51 -23.37 10.71
C VAL A 95 12.35 -24.01 9.96
N LEU A 96 11.97 -25.25 10.30
CA LEU A 96 10.83 -25.93 9.69
C LEU A 96 9.52 -25.15 9.90
N PHE A 97 9.29 -24.64 11.12
CA PHE A 97 8.12 -23.83 11.43
C PHE A 97 8.05 -22.56 10.56
N PHE A 98 9.15 -21.83 10.41
CA PHE A 98 9.19 -20.65 9.55
C PHE A 98 9.01 -20.98 8.07
N VAL A 99 9.56 -22.10 7.58
CA VAL A 99 9.32 -22.57 6.20
C VAL A 99 7.84 -22.84 5.97
N VAL A 100 7.16 -23.49 6.91
CA VAL A 100 5.71 -23.74 6.82
C VAL A 100 4.93 -22.43 6.78
N ILE A 101 5.27 -21.45 7.62
CA ILE A 101 4.62 -20.12 7.59
C ILE A 101 4.80 -19.46 6.23
N ILE A 102 6.01 -19.45 5.68
CA ILE A 102 6.30 -18.81 4.37
C ILE A 102 5.47 -19.46 3.26
N VAL A 103 5.36 -20.80 3.26
CA VAL A 103 4.55 -21.53 2.27
C VAL A 103 3.07 -21.17 2.40
N VAL A 104 2.53 -21.22 3.62
CA VAL A 104 1.11 -20.89 3.88
C VAL A 104 0.81 -19.44 3.50
N ASP A 105 1.67 -18.50 3.91
CA ASP A 105 1.52 -17.08 3.62
C ASP A 105 1.60 -16.81 2.11
N SER A 106 2.54 -17.44 1.41
CA SER A 106 2.64 -17.34 -0.06
C SER A 106 1.37 -17.81 -0.76
N VAL A 107 0.71 -18.86 -0.25
CA VAL A 107 -0.58 -19.32 -0.77
C VAL A 107 -1.66 -18.26 -0.54
N PHE A 108 -1.77 -17.70 0.67
CA PHE A 108 -2.75 -16.64 0.98
C PHE A 108 -2.54 -15.38 0.15
N VAL A 109 -1.30 -14.91 0.00
CA VAL A 109 -0.96 -13.76 -0.85
C VAL A 109 -1.35 -14.03 -2.29
N THR A 110 -1.03 -15.23 -2.80
CA THR A 110 -1.38 -15.61 -4.18
C THR A 110 -2.90 -15.65 -4.38
N MET A 111 -3.64 -16.22 -3.43
CA MET A 111 -5.12 -16.23 -3.46
C MET A 111 -5.71 -14.83 -3.36
N SER A 112 -5.08 -13.93 -2.60
CA SER A 112 -5.57 -12.55 -2.43
C SER A 112 -5.41 -11.73 -3.72
N VAL A 113 -4.32 -11.96 -4.46
CA VAL A 113 -4.01 -11.25 -5.72
C VAL A 113 -4.74 -11.87 -6.91
N ARG A 114 -4.81 -13.21 -6.99
CA ARG A 114 -5.35 -13.93 -8.16
C ARG A 114 -6.79 -14.38 -7.99
N GLY A 115 -7.35 -14.30 -6.78
CA GLY A 115 -8.64 -14.90 -6.44
C GLY A 115 -8.51 -16.37 -6.00
N LEU A 116 -9.62 -16.95 -5.50
CA LEU A 116 -9.67 -18.35 -5.10
C LEU A 116 -9.55 -19.26 -6.33
N PRO A 117 -8.83 -20.40 -6.27
CA PRO A 117 -8.83 -21.38 -7.36
C PRO A 117 -10.20 -22.04 -7.53
N ASP A 118 -10.57 -22.39 -8.75
CA ASP A 118 -11.91 -22.87 -9.14
C ASP A 118 -12.41 -24.05 -8.28
N SER A 119 -11.51 -24.98 -7.91
CA SER A 119 -11.83 -26.14 -7.06
C SER A 119 -12.28 -25.77 -5.64
N LEU A 120 -11.79 -24.64 -5.10
CA LEU A 120 -12.19 -24.12 -3.78
C LEU A 120 -13.42 -23.22 -3.89
N GLN A 121 -13.63 -22.57 -5.04
CA GLN A 121 -14.84 -21.80 -5.30
C GLN A 121 -16.07 -22.70 -5.25
N GLU A 122 -16.04 -23.86 -5.91
CA GLU A 122 -17.16 -24.80 -5.95
C GLU A 122 -17.45 -25.48 -4.60
N ALA A 123 -16.41 -25.69 -3.78
CA ALA A 123 -16.55 -26.36 -2.47
C ALA A 123 -17.05 -25.42 -1.35
N ILE A 124 -16.75 -24.13 -1.43
CA ILE A 124 -17.00 -23.16 -0.35
C ILE A 124 -18.09 -22.15 -0.72
N LEU A 125 -18.20 -21.75 -1.99
CA LEU A 125 -19.14 -20.71 -2.40
C LEU A 125 -20.46 -21.33 -2.89
N PRO A 126 -21.62 -20.78 -2.46
CA PRO A 126 -22.91 -21.20 -3.00
C PRO A 126 -23.01 -20.87 -4.49
N ALA A 127 -23.60 -21.79 -5.26
CA ALA A 127 -23.73 -21.64 -6.71
C ALA A 127 -24.42 -20.30 -7.09
N PRO A 128 -23.84 -19.51 -8.01
CA PRO A 128 -24.35 -18.19 -8.35
C PRO A 128 -25.73 -18.30 -9.02
N ARG A 129 -26.73 -17.57 -8.49
CA ARG A 129 -28.11 -17.55 -9.02
C ARG A 129 -28.29 -16.65 -10.26
N SER A 130 -27.21 -16.19 -10.87
CA SER A 130 -27.21 -15.28 -12.02
C SER A 130 -25.90 -15.42 -12.79
N GLU A 131 -25.95 -15.31 -14.12
CA GLU A 131 -24.86 -15.55 -15.10
C GLU A 131 -23.59 -14.67 -14.95
N HIS A 132 -23.49 -13.88 -13.89
CA HIS A 132 -22.38 -12.95 -13.65
C HIS A 132 -21.36 -13.56 -12.67
N ARG A 133 -20.11 -13.73 -13.13
CA ARG A 133 -18.96 -14.17 -12.31
C ARG A 133 -18.72 -13.17 -11.18
N ILE A 134 -18.83 -13.65 -9.94
CA ILE A 134 -18.46 -12.91 -8.73
C ILE A 134 -16.94 -12.92 -8.61
N SER A 135 -16.31 -11.74 -8.60
CA SER A 135 -14.88 -11.60 -8.37
C SER A 135 -14.59 -11.67 -6.87
N THR A 136 -13.74 -12.60 -6.44
CA THR A 136 -13.27 -12.73 -5.05
C THR A 136 -11.97 -11.97 -4.79
N ILE A 137 -11.50 -11.17 -5.75
CA ILE A 137 -10.25 -10.39 -5.60
C ILE A 137 -10.50 -9.31 -4.55
N PHE A 138 -9.67 -9.29 -3.51
CA PHE A 138 -9.70 -8.21 -2.53
C PHE A 138 -9.13 -6.96 -3.21
N PRO A 139 -9.90 -5.87 -3.40
CA PRO A 139 -9.36 -4.63 -3.90
C PRO A 139 -8.42 -4.12 -2.81
N GLY A 140 -7.12 -4.33 -3.02
CA GLY A 140 -6.09 -4.07 -2.02
C GLY A 140 -6.31 -2.73 -1.32
N VAL A 141 -5.97 -2.68 -0.03
CA VAL A 141 -5.83 -1.41 0.68
C VAL A 141 -4.90 -0.51 -0.14
N VAL A 142 -5.36 0.71 -0.41
CA VAL A 142 -4.66 1.72 -1.20
C VAL A 142 -3.15 1.66 -0.95
N PRO A 143 -2.31 1.33 -1.96
CA PRO A 143 -0.88 1.24 -1.77
C PRO A 143 -0.32 2.67 -1.77
N ASP A 144 -0.41 3.35 -0.63
CA ASP A 144 0.32 4.58 -0.42
C ASP A 144 1.00 4.55 0.95
N ASN A 145 2.32 4.43 0.88
CA ASN A 145 3.33 4.45 1.94
C ASN A 145 2.86 5.00 3.30
N ASN A 146 2.91 4.16 4.33
CA ASN A 146 2.49 4.48 5.70
C ASN A 146 3.14 5.75 6.30
N TYR A 147 4.31 6.18 5.82
CA TYR A 147 5.02 7.36 6.33
C TYR A 147 4.77 8.66 5.55
N GLN A 148 4.24 8.59 4.31
CA GLN A 148 3.81 9.81 3.58
C GLN A 148 2.38 10.23 3.96
N LYS A 149 1.75 9.50 4.89
CA LYS A 149 0.40 9.77 5.34
C LYS A 149 0.30 11.13 5.99
N GLU A 150 1.18 11.56 6.87
CA GLU A 150 0.96 12.81 7.62
C GLU A 150 0.95 14.07 6.74
N SER A 151 1.94 14.28 5.87
CA SER A 151 1.99 15.50 5.04
C SER A 151 0.89 15.51 3.96
N ARG A 152 0.65 14.36 3.29
CA ARG A 152 -0.44 14.23 2.32
C ARG A 152 -1.81 14.27 2.98
N PHE A 153 -1.95 13.76 4.20
CA PHE A 153 -3.18 13.83 4.98
C PHE A 153 -3.44 15.26 5.44
N ASN A 154 -2.44 15.96 5.98
CA ASN A 154 -2.59 17.38 6.36
C ASN A 154 -2.94 18.25 5.14
N ALA A 155 -2.29 18.01 4.00
CA ALA A 155 -2.66 18.67 2.74
C ALA A 155 -4.09 18.32 2.30
N TYR A 156 -4.50 17.06 2.43
CA TYR A 156 -5.87 16.62 2.13
C TYR A 156 -6.90 17.26 3.08
N ILE A 157 -6.61 17.34 4.39
CA ILE A 157 -7.48 17.99 5.37
C ILE A 157 -7.59 19.48 5.06
N SER A 158 -6.48 20.17 4.84
CA SER A 158 -6.46 21.59 4.45
C SER A 158 -7.24 21.82 3.15
N GLN A 159 -7.04 21.00 2.12
CA GLN A 159 -7.78 21.09 0.87
C GLN A 159 -9.29 20.88 1.08
N ARG A 160 -9.68 19.96 1.98
CA ARG A 160 -11.08 19.71 2.33
C ARG A 160 -11.69 20.86 3.13
N GLU A 161 -10.92 21.49 4.01
CA GLU A 161 -11.33 22.69 4.75
C GLU A 161 -11.52 23.88 3.82
N ASP A 162 -10.60 24.11 2.88
CA ASP A 162 -10.70 25.14 1.85
C ASP A 162 -11.94 24.93 0.97
N GLN A 163 -12.20 23.68 0.57
CA GLN A 163 -13.40 23.32 -0.19
C GLN A 163 -14.68 23.56 0.63
N LYS A 164 -14.68 23.26 1.93
CA LYS A 164 -15.81 23.56 2.83
C LYS A 164 -16.01 25.07 2.99
N ALA A 165 -14.93 25.84 3.15
CA ALA A 165 -14.97 27.29 3.31
C ALA A 165 -15.53 27.99 2.06
N ARG A 166 -15.21 27.46 0.86
CA ARG A 166 -15.78 27.91 -0.42
C ARG A 166 -17.30 27.74 -0.50
N ALA A 167 -17.87 26.75 0.21
CA ALA A 167 -19.31 26.52 0.32
C ALA A 167 -20.06 26.46 -1.03
N TRP A 168 -19.41 25.89 -2.06
CA TRP A 168 -20.02 25.71 -3.38
C TRP A 168 -21.20 24.74 -3.33
N LYS A 169 -22.28 25.09 -4.03
CA LYS A 169 -23.44 24.22 -4.20
C LYS A 169 -23.30 23.47 -5.51
N ILE A 170 -23.28 22.15 -5.41
CA ILE A 170 -23.00 21.25 -6.54
C ILE A 170 -24.21 20.36 -6.76
N ARG A 171 -24.85 20.48 -7.92
CA ARG A 171 -25.92 19.58 -8.36
C ARG A 171 -25.39 18.75 -9.53
N LYS A 172 -25.59 17.44 -9.49
CA LYS A 172 -25.09 16.51 -10.50
C LYS A 172 -26.10 15.43 -10.76
N GLY A 173 -26.17 14.97 -12.00
CA GLY A 173 -27.10 13.93 -12.41
C GLY A 173 -27.09 13.68 -13.90
N TRP A 174 -27.80 12.62 -14.28
CA TRP A 174 -28.02 12.25 -15.67
C TRP A 174 -29.29 12.94 -16.18
N LEU A 175 -29.25 13.54 -17.37
CA LEU A 175 -30.40 14.28 -17.91
C LEU A 175 -31.53 13.35 -18.41
N GLN A 176 -31.19 12.14 -18.85
CA GLN A 176 -32.11 11.20 -19.49
C GLN A 176 -32.55 10.05 -18.56
N GLY A 177 -32.33 10.18 -17.25
CA GLY A 177 -32.60 9.11 -16.28
C GLY A 177 -31.39 8.18 -16.07
N THR A 178 -31.64 6.96 -15.60
CA THR A 178 -30.60 5.97 -15.30
C THR A 178 -29.87 5.57 -16.59
N PRO A 179 -28.53 5.65 -16.66
CA PRO A 179 -27.80 5.26 -17.85
C PRO A 179 -27.88 3.75 -18.07
N VAL A 180 -27.90 3.35 -19.34
CA VAL A 180 -27.89 1.96 -19.77
C VAL A 180 -26.54 1.64 -20.41
N VAL A 181 -26.07 0.41 -20.24
CA VAL A 181 -24.79 -0.06 -20.80
C VAL A 181 -24.71 0.19 -22.32
N GLY A 182 -23.56 0.73 -22.75
CA GLY A 182 -23.24 0.91 -24.16
C GLY A 182 -24.01 2.03 -24.87
N GLN A 183 -24.84 2.79 -24.15
CA GLN A 183 -25.54 3.95 -24.69
C GLN A 183 -24.89 5.23 -24.18
N GLU A 184 -24.82 6.25 -25.05
CA GLU A 184 -24.39 7.57 -24.63
C GLU A 184 -25.46 8.19 -23.73
N ALA A 185 -25.07 8.46 -22.48
CA ALA A 185 -25.89 9.20 -21.54
C ALA A 185 -25.25 10.56 -21.28
N VAL A 186 -26.08 11.60 -21.16
CA VAL A 186 -25.60 12.95 -20.88
C VAL A 186 -25.51 13.17 -19.37
N PHE A 187 -24.29 13.30 -18.87
CA PHE A 187 -23.99 13.66 -17.49
C PHE A 187 -23.86 15.17 -17.35
N GLN A 188 -24.57 15.77 -16.39
CA GLN A 188 -24.57 17.20 -16.12
C GLN A 188 -24.09 17.49 -14.69
N VAL A 189 -23.28 18.54 -14.57
CA VAL A 189 -22.88 19.15 -13.29
C VAL A 189 -23.19 20.63 -13.34
N GLN A 190 -23.91 21.11 -12.32
CA GLN A 190 -24.16 22.52 -12.09
C GLN A 190 -23.39 22.98 -10.85
N LEU A 191 -22.58 24.03 -11.03
CA LEU A 191 -21.73 24.62 -10.00
C LEU A 191 -22.19 26.04 -9.68
N GLN A 192 -22.43 26.29 -8.39
CA GLN A 192 -22.80 27.60 -7.87
C GLN A 192 -21.93 27.97 -6.67
N ASP A 193 -21.60 29.25 -6.53
CA ASP A 193 -20.87 29.77 -5.37
C ASP A 193 -21.77 29.83 -4.11
N ARG A 194 -21.20 30.30 -3.00
CA ARG A 194 -21.94 30.49 -1.73
C ARG A 194 -23.15 31.43 -1.88
N GLN A 195 -23.04 32.43 -2.75
CA GLN A 195 -24.08 33.41 -3.08
C GLN A 195 -25.04 32.91 -4.16
N SER A 196 -24.95 31.64 -4.57
CA SER A 196 -25.74 31.01 -5.64
C SER A 196 -25.51 31.61 -7.04
N ARG A 197 -24.38 32.29 -7.26
CA ARG A 197 -23.95 32.73 -8.58
C ARG A 197 -23.31 31.57 -9.35
N PRO A 198 -23.57 31.44 -10.66
CA PRO A 198 -22.99 30.37 -11.46
C PRO A 198 -21.46 30.52 -11.56
N LEU A 199 -20.73 29.41 -11.40
CA LEU A 199 -19.27 29.38 -11.54
C LEU A 199 -18.89 29.04 -12.98
N THR A 200 -18.47 30.05 -13.74
CA THR A 200 -18.17 29.95 -15.18
C THR A 200 -16.67 29.88 -15.47
N GLY A 201 -16.28 29.33 -16.62
CA GLY A 201 -14.89 29.34 -17.10
C GLY A 201 -13.98 28.29 -16.44
N LEU A 202 -14.53 27.34 -15.69
CA LEU A 202 -13.75 26.27 -15.06
C LEU A 202 -13.52 25.13 -16.04
N THR A 203 -12.30 24.58 -16.04
CA THR A 203 -12.01 23.34 -16.76
C THR A 203 -12.39 22.15 -15.88
N MET A 204 -13.46 21.44 -16.27
CA MET A 204 -13.97 20.30 -15.53
C MET A 204 -13.43 19.00 -16.14
N LYS A 205 -12.58 18.28 -15.39
CA LYS A 205 -12.06 16.96 -15.77
C LYS A 205 -12.49 15.91 -14.76
N GLY A 206 -12.79 14.71 -15.21
CA GLY A 206 -13.19 13.63 -14.33
C GLY A 206 -12.86 12.25 -14.84
N ARG A 207 -13.03 11.28 -13.94
CA ARG A 207 -12.88 9.86 -14.21
C ARG A 207 -14.02 9.10 -13.57
N PHE A 208 -14.62 8.20 -14.34
CA PHE A 208 -15.44 7.13 -13.80
C PHE A 208 -14.54 5.94 -13.50
N LEU A 209 -14.50 5.56 -12.22
CA LEU A 209 -13.65 4.53 -11.64
C LEU A 209 -14.48 3.27 -11.35
N ARG A 210 -13.99 2.10 -11.75
CA ARG A 210 -14.61 0.83 -11.37
C ARG A 210 -14.01 0.33 -10.06
N PRO A 211 -14.81 0.04 -9.00
CA PRO A 211 -14.30 -0.34 -7.68
C PRO A 211 -13.36 -1.55 -7.61
N ALA A 212 -13.32 -2.40 -8.64
CA ALA A 212 -12.52 -3.63 -8.66
C ALA A 212 -11.73 -3.86 -9.97
N ASN A 213 -11.78 -2.94 -10.94
CA ASN A 213 -11.07 -3.12 -12.21
C ASN A 213 -10.73 -1.79 -12.89
N SER A 214 -9.56 -1.23 -12.57
CA SER A 214 -9.10 0.05 -13.12
C SER A 214 -8.89 0.06 -14.63
N ARG A 215 -8.86 -1.11 -15.31
CA ARG A 215 -8.75 -1.17 -16.78
C ARG A 215 -10.01 -0.68 -17.48
N LEU A 216 -11.13 -0.59 -16.77
CA LEU A 216 -12.41 -0.10 -17.28
C LEU A 216 -12.63 1.37 -16.93
N ASP A 217 -11.66 2.05 -16.33
CA ASP A 217 -11.80 3.44 -15.94
C ASP A 217 -11.90 4.33 -17.19
N VAL A 218 -12.85 5.27 -17.17
CA VAL A 218 -13.09 6.16 -18.30
C VAL A 218 -12.83 7.59 -17.87
N ASP A 219 -11.83 8.21 -18.51
CA ASP A 219 -11.52 9.62 -18.39
C ASP A 219 -12.42 10.46 -19.29
N PHE A 220 -12.84 11.63 -18.80
CA PHE A 220 -13.66 12.55 -19.57
C PHE A 220 -13.38 14.01 -19.18
N SER A 221 -13.68 14.91 -20.11
CA SER A 221 -13.68 16.36 -19.87
C SER A 221 -15.07 16.90 -20.19
N MET A 222 -15.55 17.85 -19.39
CA MET A 222 -16.87 18.44 -19.58
C MET A 222 -16.76 19.81 -20.24
N ASN A 223 -17.75 20.14 -21.07
CA ASN A 223 -17.86 21.43 -21.72
C ASN A 223 -18.90 22.29 -21.01
N GLU A 224 -18.63 23.59 -20.85
CA GLU A 224 -19.61 24.55 -20.34
C GLU A 224 -20.65 24.86 -21.42
N VAL A 225 -21.92 24.55 -21.16
CA VAL A 225 -23.03 24.73 -22.12
C VAL A 225 -23.84 25.98 -21.81
N SER A 226 -23.90 26.36 -20.55
CA SER A 226 -24.48 27.61 -20.07
C SER A 226 -23.78 28.02 -18.78
N PRO A 227 -23.88 29.28 -18.34
CA PRO A 227 -23.17 29.75 -17.16
C PRO A 227 -23.29 28.81 -15.95
N GLY A 228 -22.19 28.18 -15.55
CA GLY A 228 -22.13 27.26 -14.41
C GLY A 228 -22.75 25.88 -14.61
N ILE A 229 -23.07 25.51 -15.86
CA ILE A 229 -23.57 24.18 -16.24
C ILE A 229 -22.60 23.52 -17.21
N TYR A 230 -22.02 22.42 -16.76
CA TYR A 230 -21.06 21.62 -17.50
C TYR A 230 -21.71 20.28 -17.90
N ARG A 231 -21.49 19.85 -19.14
CA ARG A 231 -22.06 18.60 -19.69
C ARG A 231 -21.02 17.77 -20.44
N VAL A 232 -21.26 16.47 -20.44
CA VAL A 232 -20.53 15.49 -21.25
C VAL A 232 -21.47 14.35 -21.65
N ALA A 233 -21.35 13.86 -22.88
CA ALA A 233 -21.95 12.61 -23.30
C ALA A 233 -20.91 11.50 -23.15
N ILE A 234 -21.27 10.43 -22.44
CA ILE A 234 -20.36 9.31 -22.17
C ILE A 234 -21.14 8.00 -22.20
N ALA A 235 -20.55 6.98 -22.81
CA ALA A 235 -21.05 5.62 -22.79
C ALA A 235 -20.16 4.77 -21.88
N LEU A 236 -20.76 4.15 -20.86
CA LEU A 236 -20.06 3.22 -19.98
C LEU A 236 -20.30 1.78 -20.46
N SER A 237 -19.22 1.00 -20.49
CA SER A 237 -19.20 -0.33 -21.13
C SER A 237 -19.77 -1.46 -20.27
N VAL A 238 -20.00 -1.22 -18.97
CA VAL A 238 -20.40 -2.28 -18.02
C VAL A 238 -21.43 -1.77 -17.01
N ALA A 239 -22.45 -2.59 -16.72
CA ALA A 239 -23.47 -2.33 -15.71
C ALA A 239 -22.90 -2.38 -14.28
N GLY A 240 -23.64 -1.78 -13.34
CA GLY A 240 -23.34 -1.82 -11.90
C GLY A 240 -22.82 -0.49 -11.35
N VAL A 241 -22.13 -0.56 -10.21
CA VAL A 241 -21.69 0.63 -9.46
C VAL A 241 -20.37 1.18 -10.01
N TRP A 242 -20.33 2.49 -10.17
CA TRP A 242 -19.18 3.27 -10.59
C TRP A 242 -18.92 4.39 -9.59
N ASN A 243 -17.65 4.64 -9.29
CA ASN A 243 -17.23 5.80 -8.54
C ASN A 243 -16.90 6.94 -9.51
N LEU A 244 -17.22 8.16 -9.14
CA LEU A 244 -16.99 9.37 -9.93
C LEU A 244 -16.04 10.27 -9.16
N GLN A 245 -14.92 10.61 -9.78
CA GLN A 245 -13.99 11.62 -9.29
C GLN A 245 -13.93 12.76 -10.31
N LEU A 246 -14.21 13.97 -9.87
CA LEU A 246 -14.31 15.17 -10.70
C LEU A 246 -13.46 16.28 -10.09
N ASN A 247 -12.71 16.96 -10.93
CA ASN A 247 -11.86 18.07 -10.54
C ASN A 247 -12.29 19.33 -11.30
N ALA A 248 -12.59 20.38 -10.54
CA ALA A 248 -12.76 21.73 -11.07
C ALA A 248 -11.40 22.43 -11.06
N LEU A 249 -10.91 22.78 -12.24
CA LEU A 249 -9.63 23.45 -12.46
C LEU A 249 -9.89 24.89 -12.93
N ASP A 250 -9.11 25.83 -12.41
CA ASP A 250 -9.02 27.18 -12.96
C ASP A 250 -7.61 27.33 -13.55
N GLY A 251 -7.52 27.26 -14.88
CA GLY A 251 -6.26 27.03 -15.58
C GLY A 251 -5.62 25.69 -15.18
N GLU A 252 -4.45 25.74 -14.56
CA GLU A 252 -3.73 24.55 -14.05
C GLU A 252 -3.98 24.27 -12.56
N ILE A 253 -4.65 25.18 -11.84
CA ILE A 253 -4.83 25.07 -10.39
C ILE A 253 -6.12 24.29 -10.09
N GLN A 254 -5.98 23.20 -9.33
CA GLN A 254 -7.12 22.43 -8.84
C GLN A 254 -7.83 23.18 -7.71
N MET A 255 -9.04 23.66 -8.01
CA MET A 255 -9.85 24.44 -7.07
C MET A 255 -10.77 23.57 -6.23
N TYR A 256 -11.30 22.47 -6.79
CA TYR A 256 -12.28 21.65 -6.08
C TYR A 256 -12.26 20.19 -6.56
N GLU A 257 -12.40 19.25 -5.63
CA GLU A 257 -12.55 17.81 -5.92
C GLU A 257 -13.94 17.33 -5.49
N ILE A 258 -14.66 16.68 -6.40
CA ILE A 258 -16.00 16.12 -6.20
C ILE A 258 -15.87 14.60 -6.30
N LYS A 259 -16.26 13.89 -5.23
CA LYS A 259 -16.37 12.42 -5.22
C LYS A 259 -17.85 12.03 -5.13
N ALA A 260 -18.27 11.08 -5.96
CA ALA A 260 -19.62 10.56 -5.97
C ALA A 260 -19.65 9.09 -6.40
N SER A 261 -20.81 8.46 -6.34
CA SER A 261 -21.06 7.15 -6.95
C SER A 261 -22.30 7.22 -7.82
N THR A 262 -22.35 6.37 -8.84
CA THR A 262 -23.50 6.21 -9.73
C THR A 262 -23.67 4.74 -10.09
N THR A 263 -24.89 4.35 -10.45
CA THR A 263 -25.22 2.99 -10.86
C THR A 263 -25.72 3.01 -12.30
N ILE A 264 -25.18 2.12 -13.11
CA ILE A 264 -25.55 1.93 -14.52
C ILE A 264 -26.40 0.67 -14.61
N ALA A 265 -27.57 0.79 -15.23
CA ALA A 265 -28.51 -0.32 -15.40
C ALA A 265 -28.05 -1.23 -16.54
N ASP A 266 -28.37 -2.52 -16.42
CA ASP A 266 -28.23 -3.47 -17.53
C ASP A 266 -29.33 -3.24 -18.58
N LYS A 267 -29.12 -3.76 -19.79
CA LYS A 267 -30.03 -3.57 -20.93
C LYS A 267 -31.30 -4.42 -20.82
#